data_AF-A0A7V5N299-F1
#
_entry.id   AF-A0A7V5N299-F1
#
_cell.length_a   1.000
_cell.length_b   1.000
_cell.length_c   1.000
_cell.angle_alpha   90.00
_cell.angle_beta   90.00
_cell.angle_gamma   90.00
#
_symmetry.space_group_name_H-M   'P 1'
#
loop_
_entity.id
_entity.type
_entity.pdbx_description
1 polymer ?
#
loop_
_entity_poly.entity_id
_entity_poly.type
_entity_poly.pdbx_seq_one_letter_code
_entity_poly.pdbx_strand_id
1 'polypeptide(L)'
;LNVEKARFDKMISNEEIKTIITALGTGIGQNDFSVEKLRYRKIIIMTDADVDGAHIRTLLLTFFYRQMPQVIETGCLYIAQPPLLRARIENRDHYFRSEVEFNAFVVERSIKSLRLVTGEGRVVEGSRLLELYRAAQRLEDGVNQLEKIRYDWSVVEGLAMEQEIPPGLVRDERGLQRLAGDLISYARTTRPDYTSMDFRVVRSPEEQDPLRLEITSERGTQRFHTVVDEHFLHSARFRSIKELRKKLASVGQLPWHIELDGRLVEIRRFQELATSIANSCRGKVVVQRYKGLGEMNPEQLWSTTMDPKSRTLLRVRIEDLVEADQIFSVLMGDSVEPRREFIQTNAMNVTNLDI
;
A
#
# COMPACT_ATOMS: atom_id res chain seq x y z
N LEU A 1 -22.91 -7.83 -19.66
CA LEU A 1 -22.80 -9.18 -20.25
C LEU A 1 -21.42 -9.73 -19.88
N ASN A 2 -21.31 -10.89 -19.24
CA ASN A 2 -20.00 -11.47 -18.86
C ASN A 2 -19.41 -12.23 -20.06
N VAL A 3 -18.30 -11.75 -20.61
CA VAL A 3 -17.60 -12.34 -21.77
C VAL A 3 -16.97 -13.70 -21.45
N GLU A 4 -16.68 -13.99 -20.18
CA GLU A 4 -16.12 -15.28 -19.73
C GLU A 4 -17.16 -16.42 -19.83
N LYS A 5 -18.41 -16.16 -19.41
CA LYS A 5 -19.49 -17.16 -19.39
C LYS A 5 -20.36 -17.17 -20.65
N ALA A 6 -20.37 -16.07 -21.42
CA ALA A 6 -21.19 -15.97 -22.61
C ALA A 6 -20.52 -16.68 -23.79
N ARG A 7 -21.27 -17.54 -24.51
CA ARG A 7 -20.84 -18.04 -25.81
C ARG A 7 -20.52 -16.87 -26.75
N PHE A 8 -19.53 -17.05 -27.61
CA PHE A 8 -19.05 -16.04 -28.58
C PHE A 8 -20.20 -15.35 -29.34
N ASP A 9 -21.22 -16.12 -29.75
CA ASP A 9 -22.39 -15.59 -30.46
C ASP A 9 -23.24 -14.63 -29.61
N LYS A 10 -23.40 -14.91 -28.31
CA LYS A 10 -24.11 -14.02 -27.37
C LYS A 10 -23.30 -12.75 -27.11
N MET A 11 -21.97 -12.84 -27.05
CA MET A 11 -21.11 -11.67 -26.90
C MET A 11 -21.24 -10.75 -28.12
N ILE A 12 -21.15 -11.30 -29.33
CA ILE A 12 -21.30 -10.52 -30.56
C ILE A 12 -22.71 -9.96 -30.70
N SER A 13 -23.73 -10.58 -30.10
CA SER A 13 -25.09 -10.02 -30.13
C SER A 13 -25.25 -8.70 -29.35
N ASN A 14 -24.29 -8.33 -28.48
CA ASN A 14 -24.33 -7.09 -27.72
C ASN A 14 -23.91 -5.89 -28.59
N GLU A 15 -24.79 -4.89 -28.68
CA GLU A 15 -24.60 -3.71 -29.54
C GLU A 15 -23.41 -2.83 -29.11
N GLU A 16 -23.14 -2.71 -27.80
CA GLU A 16 -22.00 -1.95 -27.30
C GLU A 16 -20.67 -2.60 -27.71
N ILE A 17 -20.56 -3.92 -27.60
CA ILE A 17 -19.37 -4.68 -28.03
C ILE A 17 -19.17 -4.56 -29.55
N LYS A 18 -20.23 -4.70 -30.36
CA LYS A 18 -20.16 -4.47 -31.82
C LYS A 18 -19.66 -3.07 -32.14
N THR A 19 -20.12 -2.08 -31.40
CA THR A 19 -19.72 -0.68 -31.58
C THR A 19 -18.23 -0.50 -31.27
N ILE A 20 -17.73 -1.09 -30.18
CA ILE A 20 -16.31 -1.08 -29.82
C ILE A 20 -15.46 -1.72 -30.93
N ILE A 21 -15.82 -2.91 -31.41
CA ILE A 21 -15.08 -3.61 -32.46
C ILE A 21 -15.04 -2.78 -33.75
N THR A 22 -16.20 -2.23 -34.15
CA THR A 22 -16.33 -1.37 -35.33
C THR A 22 -15.48 -0.11 -35.21
N ALA A 23 -15.41 0.49 -34.02
CA ALA A 23 -14.59 1.66 -33.76
C ALA A 23 -13.09 1.34 -33.87
N LEU A 24 -12.65 0.21 -33.31
CA LEU A 24 -11.25 -0.25 -33.37
C LEU A 24 -10.80 -0.64 -34.78
N GLY A 25 -11.72 -1.21 -35.59
CA GLY A 25 -11.48 -1.55 -36.99
C GLY A 25 -10.68 -2.84 -37.22
N THR A 26 -10.40 -3.60 -36.16
CA THR A 26 -9.53 -4.80 -36.20
C THR A 26 -10.22 -6.07 -36.68
N GLY A 27 -11.56 -6.10 -36.77
CA GLY A 27 -12.31 -7.36 -36.81
C GLY A 27 -12.33 -8.06 -35.44
N ILE A 28 -12.93 -9.26 -35.37
CA ILE A 28 -13.04 -10.05 -34.13
C ILE A 28 -12.88 -11.55 -34.39
N GLY A 29 -12.27 -12.26 -33.45
CA GLY A 29 -12.08 -13.71 -33.51
C GLY A 29 -10.77 -14.12 -34.18
N GLN A 30 -10.33 -15.37 -33.94
CA GLN A 30 -9.00 -15.84 -34.32
C GLN A 30 -8.70 -15.77 -35.84
N ASN A 31 -9.73 -15.83 -36.68
CA ASN A 31 -9.57 -15.87 -38.14
C ASN A 31 -9.71 -14.50 -38.82
N ASP A 32 -10.48 -13.57 -38.24
CA ASP A 32 -10.79 -12.27 -38.85
C ASP A 32 -10.09 -11.09 -38.17
N PHE A 33 -9.48 -11.30 -37.00
CA PHE A 33 -8.76 -10.26 -36.28
C PHE A 33 -7.43 -9.91 -36.97
N SER A 34 -7.20 -8.62 -37.19
CA SER A 34 -5.94 -8.07 -37.69
C SER A 34 -5.55 -6.82 -36.91
N VAL A 35 -4.45 -6.90 -36.16
CA VAL A 35 -3.88 -5.76 -35.43
C VAL A 35 -3.38 -4.66 -36.36
N GLU A 36 -3.01 -4.99 -37.60
CA GLU A 36 -2.54 -4.00 -38.60
C GLU A 36 -3.65 -3.02 -39.00
N LYS A 37 -4.90 -3.48 -38.99
CA LYS A 37 -6.08 -2.65 -39.28
C LYS A 37 -6.52 -1.79 -38.09
N LEU A 38 -5.84 -1.88 -36.95
CA LEU A 38 -6.18 -1.10 -35.76
C LEU A 38 -6.07 0.40 -36.05
N ARG A 39 -7.22 1.08 -36.03
CA ARG A 39 -7.31 2.51 -36.35
C ARG A 39 -6.62 3.39 -35.30
N TYR A 40 -6.65 2.96 -34.04
CA TYR A 40 -6.13 3.73 -32.92
C TYR A 40 -4.97 2.98 -32.23
N ARG A 41 -3.75 3.53 -32.35
CA ARG A 41 -2.55 2.98 -31.71
C ARG A 41 -2.52 3.19 -30.18
N LYS A 42 -3.40 4.03 -29.65
CA LYS A 42 -3.58 4.24 -28.21
C LYS A 42 -5.06 4.18 -27.86
N ILE A 43 -5.44 3.11 -27.19
CA ILE A 43 -6.77 2.89 -26.62
C ILE A 43 -6.64 3.14 -25.13
N ILE A 44 -7.45 4.05 -24.59
CA ILE A 44 -7.40 4.42 -23.17
C ILE A 44 -8.75 4.04 -22.56
N ILE A 45 -8.71 3.14 -21.57
CA ILE A 45 -9.87 2.81 -20.73
C ILE A 45 -9.89 3.81 -19.58
N MET A 46 -10.97 4.58 -19.48
CA MET A 46 -11.21 5.51 -18.38
C MET A 46 -12.52 5.12 -17.70
N THR A 47 -12.45 4.78 -16.42
CA THR A 47 -13.57 4.34 -15.59
C THR A 47 -13.51 5.04 -14.24
N ASP A 48 -14.63 5.06 -13.52
CA ASP A 48 -14.67 5.56 -12.15
C ASP A 48 -13.79 4.72 -11.21
N ALA A 49 -13.44 5.34 -10.07
CA ALA A 49 -12.59 4.75 -9.04
C ALA A 49 -13.37 3.88 -8.04
N ASP A 50 -14.68 3.75 -8.23
CA ASP A 50 -15.56 2.94 -7.40
C ASP A 50 -15.57 1.45 -7.82
N VAL A 51 -16.38 0.66 -7.12
CA VAL A 51 -16.49 -0.80 -7.33
C VAL A 51 -17.07 -1.11 -8.71
N ASP A 52 -18.03 -0.31 -9.18
CA ASP A 52 -18.69 -0.51 -10.48
C ASP A 52 -17.74 -0.17 -11.64
N GLY A 53 -16.98 0.93 -11.51
CA GLY A 53 -15.92 1.29 -12.44
C GLY A 53 -14.82 0.23 -12.51
N ALA A 54 -14.41 -0.31 -11.36
CA ALA A 54 -13.48 -1.44 -11.32
C ALA A 54 -14.04 -2.68 -12.02
N HIS A 55 -15.32 -3.00 -11.82
CA HIS A 55 -15.98 -4.13 -12.48
C HIS A 55 -16.03 -3.95 -14.01
N ILE A 56 -16.47 -2.79 -14.52
CA ILE A 56 -16.50 -2.52 -15.96
C ILE A 56 -15.09 -2.56 -16.56
N ARG A 57 -14.10 -1.99 -15.87
CA ARG A 57 -12.70 -2.03 -16.30
C ARG A 57 -12.23 -3.47 -16.46
N THR A 58 -12.49 -4.34 -15.49
CA THR A 58 -12.12 -5.76 -15.57
C THR A 58 -12.81 -6.45 -16.74
N LEU A 59 -14.11 -6.22 -16.95
CA LEU A 59 -14.83 -6.79 -18.10
C LEU A 59 -14.21 -6.40 -19.45
N LEU A 60 -13.82 -5.13 -19.61
CA LEU A 60 -13.14 -4.65 -20.81
C LEU A 60 -11.75 -5.26 -20.96
N LEU A 61 -10.99 -5.37 -19.87
CA LEU A 61 -9.68 -6.02 -19.86
C LEU A 61 -9.78 -7.50 -20.27
N THR A 62 -10.74 -8.24 -19.73
CA THR A 62 -11.03 -9.63 -20.12
C THR A 62 -11.43 -9.73 -21.58
N PHE A 63 -12.23 -8.79 -22.08
CA PHE A 63 -12.58 -8.73 -23.50
C PHE A 63 -11.34 -8.56 -24.39
N PHE A 64 -10.48 -7.60 -24.10
CA PHE A 64 -9.23 -7.40 -24.85
C PHE A 64 -8.31 -8.61 -24.74
N TYR A 65 -8.18 -9.20 -23.55
CA TYR A 65 -7.33 -10.37 -23.34
C TYR A 65 -7.79 -11.59 -24.15
N ARG A 66 -9.08 -11.90 -24.12
CA ARG A 66 -9.63 -13.10 -24.77
C ARG A 66 -9.83 -12.92 -26.27
N GLN A 67 -10.25 -11.75 -26.72
CA GLN A 67 -10.69 -11.52 -28.11
C GLN A 67 -9.65 -10.78 -28.95
N MET A 68 -8.75 -9.99 -28.32
CA MET A 68 -7.81 -9.12 -29.02
C MET A 68 -6.43 -9.05 -28.32
N PRO A 69 -5.81 -10.20 -27.94
CA PRO A 69 -4.59 -10.21 -27.12
C PRO A 69 -3.44 -9.40 -27.76
N GLN A 70 -3.36 -9.40 -29.09
CA GLN A 70 -2.36 -8.67 -29.86
C GLN A 70 -2.40 -7.15 -29.62
N VAL A 71 -3.55 -6.57 -29.22
CA VAL A 71 -3.66 -5.15 -28.84
C VAL A 71 -2.88 -4.86 -27.56
N ILE A 72 -2.87 -5.81 -26.63
CA ILE A 72 -2.11 -5.71 -25.38
C ILE A 72 -0.63 -5.96 -25.65
N GLU A 73 -0.28 -7.00 -26.42
CA GLU A 73 1.10 -7.34 -26.80
C GLU A 73 1.81 -6.19 -27.51
N THR A 74 1.13 -5.56 -28.47
CA THR A 74 1.64 -4.39 -29.20
C THR A 74 1.69 -3.12 -28.35
N GLY A 75 1.16 -3.14 -27.12
CA GLY A 75 1.22 -2.01 -26.21
C GLY A 75 0.25 -0.88 -26.53
N CYS A 76 -0.86 -1.19 -27.19
CA CYS A 76 -1.84 -0.19 -27.60
C CYS A 76 -2.87 0.11 -26.51
N LEU A 77 -2.98 -0.73 -25.47
CA LEU A 77 -3.98 -0.59 -24.41
C LEU A 77 -3.43 0.08 -23.14
N TYR A 78 -4.15 1.10 -22.67
CA TYR A 78 -3.82 1.91 -21.50
C TYR A 78 -5.03 2.10 -20.60
N ILE A 79 -4.79 2.36 -19.31
CA ILE A 79 -5.78 2.75 -18.32
C ILE A 79 -5.48 4.19 -17.89
N ALA A 80 -6.49 5.06 -17.91
CA ALA A 80 -6.36 6.43 -17.40
C ALA A 80 -6.17 6.42 -15.87
N GLN A 81 -5.37 7.35 -15.37
CA GLN A 81 -5.12 7.51 -13.93
C GLN A 81 -5.58 8.91 -13.50
N PRO A 82 -6.90 9.12 -13.30
CA PRO A 82 -7.42 10.40 -12.81
C PRO A 82 -6.88 10.71 -11.40
N PRO A 83 -6.85 11.99 -10.99
CA PRO A 83 -6.44 12.35 -9.64
C PRO A 83 -7.45 11.87 -8.60
N LEU A 84 -6.94 11.42 -7.45
CA LEU A 84 -7.74 11.03 -6.29
C LEU A 84 -8.16 12.24 -5.45
N LEU A 85 -7.29 13.26 -5.37
CA LEU A 85 -7.48 14.43 -4.51
C LEU A 85 -7.27 15.72 -5.30
N ARG A 86 -8.07 16.73 -4.99
CA ARG A 86 -7.82 18.14 -5.30
C ARG A 86 -7.59 18.89 -4.00
N ALA A 87 -6.50 19.64 -3.92
CA ALA A 87 -6.24 20.53 -2.79
C ALA A 87 -6.10 21.96 -3.28
N ARG A 88 -6.79 22.91 -2.62
CA ARG A 88 -6.63 24.33 -2.91
C ARG A 88 -5.63 24.95 -1.95
N ILE A 89 -4.49 25.40 -2.48
CA ILE A 89 -3.37 25.93 -1.70
C ILE A 89 -2.97 27.27 -2.32
N GLU A 90 -2.91 28.34 -1.50
CA GLU A 90 -2.55 29.70 -1.96
C GLU A 90 -3.33 30.14 -3.21
N ASN A 91 -4.63 29.82 -3.24
CA ASN A 91 -5.55 30.12 -4.33
C ASN A 91 -5.29 29.38 -5.67
N ARG A 92 -4.47 28.33 -5.67
CA ARG A 92 -4.26 27.43 -6.80
C ARG A 92 -4.74 26.02 -6.50
N ASP A 93 -5.32 25.36 -7.51
CA ASP A 93 -5.72 23.96 -7.43
C ASP A 93 -4.52 23.07 -7.74
N HIS A 94 -4.28 22.11 -6.85
CA HIS A 94 -3.29 21.06 -7.00
C HIS A 94 -3.99 19.70 -7.02
N TYR A 95 -3.57 18.82 -7.92
CA TYR A 95 -4.17 17.50 -8.11
C TYR A 95 -3.18 16.41 -7.72
N PHE A 96 -3.65 15.40 -7.00
CA PHE A 96 -2.82 14.30 -6.49
C PHE A 96 -3.49 12.97 -6.78
N ARG A 97 -2.70 11.96 -7.15
CA ARG A 97 -3.16 10.61 -7.48
C ARG A 97 -3.27 9.71 -6.26
N SER A 98 -2.63 10.09 -5.15
CA SER A 98 -2.66 9.33 -3.90
C SER A 98 -2.58 10.25 -2.70
N GLU A 99 -3.01 9.74 -1.53
CA GLU A 99 -2.78 10.40 -0.25
C GLU A 99 -1.30 10.58 0.07
N VAL A 100 -0.45 9.64 -0.35
CA VAL A 100 1.00 9.68 -0.13
C VAL A 100 1.61 10.88 -0.85
N GLU A 101 1.25 11.07 -2.12
CA GLU A 101 1.70 12.21 -2.94
C GLU A 101 1.23 13.54 -2.34
N PHE A 102 -0.03 13.61 -1.92
CA PHE A 102 -0.58 14.78 -1.24
C PHE A 102 0.15 15.10 0.08
N ASN A 103 0.36 14.09 0.93
CA ASN A 103 1.05 14.26 2.22
C ASN A 103 2.48 14.74 2.02
N ALA A 104 3.23 14.10 1.11
CA ALA A 104 4.59 14.51 0.80
C ALA A 104 4.65 15.98 0.34
N PHE A 105 3.75 16.38 -0.57
CA PHE A 105 3.67 17.75 -1.05
C PHE A 105 3.38 18.78 0.05
N VAL A 106 2.40 18.49 0.90
CA VAL A 106 2.01 19.39 1.99
C VAL A 106 3.11 19.49 3.05
N VAL A 107 3.76 18.38 3.39
CA VAL A 107 4.87 18.36 4.33
C VAL A 107 6.07 19.12 3.76
N GLU A 108 6.50 18.87 2.52
CA GLU A 108 7.68 19.53 1.94
C GLU A 108 7.56 21.07 1.91
N ARG A 109 6.33 21.60 1.76
CA ARG A 109 6.09 23.04 1.81
C ARG A 109 6.05 23.59 3.24
N SER A 110 5.44 22.85 4.17
CA SER A 110 5.16 23.32 5.53
C SER A 110 6.22 22.94 6.57
N ILE A 111 7.14 22.03 6.26
CA ILE A 111 8.13 21.53 7.22
C ILE A 111 9.12 22.59 7.68
N LYS A 112 9.29 23.68 6.91
CA LYS A 112 10.15 24.80 7.28
C LYS A 112 9.62 25.61 8.46
N SER A 113 8.30 25.61 8.69
CA SER A 113 7.68 26.26 9.85
C SER A 113 7.45 25.31 11.02
N LEU A 114 7.83 24.04 10.88
CA LEU A 114 7.72 23.04 11.94
C LEU A 114 8.98 22.97 12.79
N ARG A 115 8.79 22.81 14.10
CA ARG A 115 9.87 22.50 15.04
C ARG A 115 9.53 21.21 15.76
N LEU A 116 10.50 20.32 15.85
CA LEU A 116 10.41 19.09 16.63
C LEU A 116 11.27 19.25 17.89
N VAL A 117 10.65 19.14 19.05
CA VAL A 117 11.31 19.25 20.36
C VAL A 117 11.39 17.87 20.99
N THR A 118 12.59 17.38 21.26
CA THR A 118 12.81 16.09 21.95
C THR A 118 12.49 16.18 23.44
N GLY A 119 12.39 15.05 24.15
CA GLY A 119 12.16 15.04 25.60
C GLY A 119 13.26 15.74 26.42
N GLU A 120 14.46 15.88 25.85
CA GLU A 120 15.60 16.59 26.42
C GLU A 120 15.66 18.07 26.02
N GLY A 121 14.65 18.59 25.30
CA GLY A 121 14.59 19.98 24.87
C GLY A 121 15.40 20.33 23.60
N ARG A 122 16.04 19.35 22.95
CA ARG A 122 16.70 19.59 21.65
C ARG A 122 15.67 19.89 20.58
N VAL A 123 15.93 20.94 19.80
CA VAL A 123 15.06 21.38 18.70
C VAL A 123 15.64 20.92 17.36
N VAL A 124 14.79 20.35 16.50
CA VAL A 124 15.10 19.95 15.13
C VAL A 124 14.13 20.60 14.16
N GLU A 125 14.66 21.25 13.13
CA GLU A 125 13.89 22.03 12.15
C GLU A 125 14.51 21.92 10.74
N GLY A 126 13.80 22.46 9.74
CA GLY A 126 14.30 22.59 8.37
C GLY A 126 14.65 21.25 7.70
N SER A 127 15.82 21.20 7.04
CA SER A 127 16.27 20.03 6.28
C SER A 127 16.45 18.79 7.14
N ARG A 128 16.95 18.96 8.37
CA ARG A 128 17.13 17.84 9.30
C ARG A 128 15.78 17.24 9.72
N LEU A 129 14.77 18.07 9.94
CA LEU A 129 13.42 17.58 10.21
C LEU A 129 12.83 16.84 9.01
N LEU A 130 13.06 17.33 7.78
CA LEU A 130 12.64 16.63 6.56
C LEU A 130 13.31 15.25 6.42
N GLU A 131 14.59 15.13 6.77
CA GLU A 131 15.26 13.82 6.80
C GLU A 131 14.67 12.87 7.84
N LEU A 132 14.30 13.37 9.02
CA LEU A 132 13.66 12.57 10.06
C LEU A 132 12.26 12.13 9.65
N TYR A 133 11.48 13.03 9.03
CA TYR A 133 10.19 12.71 8.45
C TYR A 133 10.29 11.55 7.44
N ARG A 134 11.22 11.65 6.48
CA ARG A 134 11.46 10.58 5.49
C ARG A 134 11.97 9.28 6.12
N ALA A 135 12.72 9.35 7.22
CA ALA A 135 13.14 8.17 7.96
C ALA A 135 11.96 7.51 8.69
N ALA A 136 11.09 8.31 9.32
CA ALA A 136 9.89 7.83 9.99
C ALA A 136 8.87 7.24 9.01
N GLN A 137 8.70 7.82 7.81
CA GLN A 137 7.84 7.23 6.76
C GLN A 137 8.30 5.82 6.40
N ARG A 138 9.61 5.65 6.17
CA ARG A 138 10.17 4.32 5.84
C ARG A 138 10.04 3.33 7.02
N LEU A 139 10.09 3.83 8.25
CA LEU A 139 9.86 3.00 9.43
C LEU A 139 8.40 2.55 9.50
N GLU A 140 7.46 3.49 9.35
CA GLU A 140 6.00 3.24 9.32
C GLU A 140 5.63 2.25 8.21
N ASP A 141 6.19 2.40 7.00
CA ASP A 141 6.05 1.42 5.92
C ASP A 141 6.56 0.04 6.34
N GLY A 142 7.73 -0.01 6.99
CA GLY A 142 8.30 -1.24 7.55
C GLY A 142 7.37 -1.92 8.56
N VAL A 143 6.76 -1.13 9.46
CA VAL A 143 5.76 -1.60 10.42
C VAL A 143 4.55 -2.20 9.70
N ASN A 144 3.97 -1.46 8.75
CA ASN A 144 2.81 -1.89 7.99
C ASN A 144 3.07 -3.20 7.23
N GLN A 145 4.27 -3.37 6.66
CA GLN A 145 4.64 -4.61 5.97
C GLN A 145 4.81 -5.79 6.93
N LEU A 146 5.29 -5.56 8.15
CA LEU A 146 5.36 -6.59 9.18
C LEU A 146 3.96 -7.01 9.66
N GLU A 147 3.09 -6.05 9.93
CA GLU A 147 1.73 -6.34 10.40
C GLU A 147 0.90 -7.09 9.35
N LYS A 148 1.14 -6.82 8.05
CA LYS A 148 0.55 -7.58 6.93
C LYS A 148 0.90 -9.07 6.96
N ILE A 149 2.13 -9.40 7.34
CA ILE A 149 2.57 -10.80 7.54
C ILE A 149 2.31 -11.31 8.97
N ARG A 150 1.47 -10.60 9.74
CA ARG A 150 1.10 -10.91 11.13
C ARG A 150 2.27 -10.89 12.11
N TYR A 151 3.34 -10.15 11.82
CA TYR A 151 4.42 -9.95 12.78
C TYR A 151 4.08 -8.81 13.73
N ASP A 152 4.43 -8.97 15.00
CA ASP A 152 4.16 -7.98 16.03
C ASP A 152 5.29 -6.95 16.08
N TRP A 153 4.96 -5.70 15.77
CA TRP A 153 5.90 -4.59 15.81
C TRP A 153 6.62 -4.46 17.15
N SER A 154 5.93 -4.59 18.29
CA SER A 154 6.56 -4.37 19.60
C SER A 154 7.67 -5.39 19.88
N VAL A 155 7.49 -6.63 19.39
CA VAL A 155 8.50 -7.69 19.47
C VAL A 155 9.69 -7.37 18.55
N VAL A 156 9.42 -6.99 17.30
CA VAL A 156 10.47 -6.64 16.33
C VAL A 156 11.23 -5.40 16.75
N GLU A 157 10.55 -4.41 17.33
CA GLU A 157 11.15 -3.19 17.85
C GLU A 157 12.08 -3.49 19.02
N GLY A 158 11.64 -4.32 19.98
CA GLY A 158 12.49 -4.78 21.08
C GLY A 158 13.75 -5.47 20.56
N LEU A 159 13.61 -6.33 19.54
CA LEU A 159 14.77 -6.99 18.92
C LEU A 159 15.67 -5.99 18.18
N ALA A 160 15.11 -4.96 17.57
CA ALA A 160 15.86 -3.89 16.91
C ALA A 160 16.57 -2.95 17.91
N MET A 161 16.23 -3.01 19.21
CA MET A 161 16.94 -2.29 20.28
C MET A 161 18.23 -2.95 20.71
N GLU A 162 18.34 -4.27 20.52
CA GLU A 162 19.53 -5.02 20.87
C GLU A 162 20.74 -4.49 20.11
N GLN A 163 21.78 -4.06 20.86
CA GLN A 163 22.98 -3.47 20.26
C GLN A 163 23.65 -4.47 19.32
N GLU A 164 23.91 -5.67 19.82
CA GLU A 164 24.48 -6.78 19.06
C GLU A 164 23.68 -8.05 19.32
N ILE A 165 23.29 -8.72 18.23
CA ILE A 165 22.67 -10.04 18.31
C ILE A 165 23.83 -11.04 18.26
N PRO A 166 24.06 -11.84 19.33
CA PRO A 166 25.22 -12.71 19.41
C PRO A 166 25.32 -13.65 18.19
N PRO A 167 26.51 -13.79 17.57
CA PRO A 167 26.72 -14.81 16.54
C PRO A 167 26.37 -16.19 17.09
N GLY A 168 25.46 -16.90 16.42
CA GLY A 168 24.99 -18.20 16.88
C GLY A 168 23.89 -18.16 17.95
N LEU A 169 23.24 -17.01 18.21
CA LEU A 169 22.05 -16.93 19.07
C LEU A 169 20.99 -17.99 18.69
N VAL A 170 20.76 -18.19 17.40
CA VAL A 170 19.83 -19.20 16.86
C VAL A 170 20.29 -20.64 17.10
N ARG A 171 21.44 -20.87 17.72
CA ARG A 171 21.92 -22.19 18.16
C ARG A 171 21.93 -22.33 19.69
N ASP A 172 21.64 -21.26 20.43
CA ASP A 172 21.58 -21.24 21.89
C ASP A 172 20.12 -21.17 22.37
N GLU A 173 19.56 -22.33 22.72
CA GLU A 173 18.19 -22.43 23.23
C GLU A 173 17.96 -21.57 24.49
N ARG A 174 18.93 -21.54 25.42
CA ARG A 174 18.83 -20.74 26.64
C ARG A 174 18.93 -19.25 26.33
N GLY A 175 19.76 -18.87 25.36
CA GLY A 175 19.85 -17.53 24.81
C GLY A 175 18.52 -17.05 24.23
N LEU A 176 17.89 -17.88 23.39
CA LEU A 176 16.58 -17.58 22.80
C LEU A 176 15.46 -17.48 23.85
N GLN A 177 15.48 -18.33 24.87
CA GLN A 177 14.51 -18.24 25.98
C GLN A 177 14.65 -16.93 26.76
N ARG A 178 15.89 -16.50 27.06
CA ARG A 178 16.14 -15.22 27.73
C ARG A 178 15.68 -14.04 26.87
N LEU A 179 16.10 -14.02 25.60
CA LEU A 179 15.66 -13.00 24.64
C LEU A 179 14.14 -12.93 24.55
N ALA A 180 13.45 -14.07 24.48
CA ALA A 180 11.99 -14.09 24.44
C ALA A 180 11.35 -13.41 25.66
N GLY A 181 11.89 -13.67 26.85
CA GLY A 181 11.46 -13.01 28.09
C GLY A 181 11.64 -11.49 28.03
N ASP A 182 12.81 -11.04 27.58
CA ASP A 182 13.14 -9.61 27.46
C ASP A 182 12.22 -8.91 26.44
N LEU A 183 11.99 -9.54 25.28
CA LEU A 183 11.11 -9.03 24.23
C LEU A 183 9.64 -8.95 24.67
N ILE A 184 9.14 -9.97 25.38
CA ILE A 184 7.77 -9.96 25.92
C ILE A 184 7.62 -8.87 26.99
N SER A 185 8.61 -8.73 27.86
CA SER A 185 8.63 -7.68 28.89
C SER A 185 8.60 -6.27 28.27
N TYR A 186 9.45 -6.05 27.26
CA TYR A 186 9.47 -4.81 26.48
C TYR A 186 8.12 -4.54 25.79
N ALA A 187 7.57 -5.54 25.10
CA ALA A 187 6.31 -5.41 24.37
C ALA A 187 5.15 -5.03 25.31
N ARG A 188 5.03 -5.69 26.46
CA ARG A 188 3.98 -5.37 27.47
C ARG A 188 4.15 -3.98 28.08
N THR A 189 5.39 -3.52 28.25
CA THR A 189 5.67 -2.18 28.80
C THR A 189 5.32 -1.08 27.79
N THR A 190 5.63 -1.30 26.52
CA THR A 190 5.38 -0.32 25.44
C THR A 190 3.95 -0.35 24.91
N ARG A 191 3.27 -1.50 25.03
CA ARG A 191 1.88 -1.68 24.65
C ARG A 191 1.14 -2.52 25.72
N PRO A 192 0.33 -1.89 26.58
CA PRO A 192 -0.36 -2.61 27.66
C PRO A 192 -1.65 -3.32 27.21
N ASP A 193 -1.98 -3.32 25.91
CA ASP A 193 -3.23 -3.84 25.32
C ASP A 193 -3.16 -5.33 24.91
N TYR A 194 -2.12 -6.04 25.30
CA TYR A 194 -2.00 -7.49 25.04
C TYR A 194 -2.93 -8.30 25.94
N THR A 195 -3.74 -9.17 25.33
CA THR A 195 -4.56 -10.16 26.05
C THR A 195 -3.71 -11.38 26.43
N SER A 196 -2.85 -11.83 25.53
CA SER A 196 -1.96 -12.96 25.73
C SER A 196 -0.66 -12.77 24.96
N MET A 197 0.44 -13.30 25.49
CA MET A 197 1.73 -13.39 24.80
C MET A 197 2.47 -14.63 25.31
N ASP A 198 2.83 -15.51 24.39
CA ASP A 198 3.55 -16.75 24.66
C ASP A 198 4.67 -16.92 23.64
N PHE A 199 5.67 -17.73 24.00
CA PHE A 199 6.77 -18.05 23.09
C PHE A 199 7.09 -19.54 23.07
N ARG A 200 7.69 -19.99 21.98
CA ARG A 200 8.25 -21.34 21.82
C ARG A 200 9.60 -21.24 21.13
N VAL A 201 10.57 -22.02 21.61
CA VAL A 201 11.80 -22.27 20.87
C VAL A 201 11.60 -23.58 20.12
N VAL A 202 11.65 -23.51 18.80
CA VAL A 202 11.37 -24.65 17.92
C VAL A 202 12.67 -25.13 17.29
N ARG A 203 12.90 -26.44 17.42
CA ARG A 203 13.96 -27.16 16.71
C ARG A 203 13.47 -27.53 15.32
N SER A 204 14.30 -27.29 14.33
CA SER A 204 14.09 -27.77 12.97
C SER A 204 14.23 -29.30 12.91
N PRO A 205 13.66 -29.98 11.90
CA PRO A 205 13.68 -31.45 11.81
C PRO A 205 15.09 -32.02 11.67
N GLU A 206 16.01 -31.27 11.05
CA GLU A 206 17.41 -31.64 10.93
C GLU A 206 18.18 -31.14 12.16
N GLU A 207 18.93 -32.03 12.81
CA GLU A 207 19.61 -31.75 14.09
C GLU A 207 20.72 -30.68 13.98
N GLN A 208 21.14 -30.35 12.75
CA GLN A 208 22.13 -29.32 12.45
C GLN A 208 21.54 -27.95 12.13
N ASP A 209 20.22 -27.86 11.93
CA ASP A 209 19.56 -26.62 11.56
C ASP A 209 19.45 -25.66 12.75
N PRO A 210 19.49 -24.34 12.49
CA PRO A 210 19.29 -23.34 13.52
C PRO A 210 17.89 -23.47 14.15
N LEU A 211 17.83 -23.20 15.47
CA LEU A 211 16.61 -22.99 16.22
C LEU A 211 15.91 -21.72 15.73
N ARG A 212 14.59 -21.69 15.90
CA ARG A 212 13.79 -20.47 15.71
C ARG A 212 13.00 -20.15 16.97
N LEU A 213 12.91 -18.86 17.28
CA LEU A 213 12.03 -18.35 18.32
C LEU A 213 10.71 -17.92 17.68
N GLU A 214 9.62 -18.53 18.14
CA GLU A 214 8.26 -18.15 17.75
C GLU A 214 7.59 -17.43 18.91
N ILE A 215 7.13 -16.20 18.70
CA ILE A 215 6.33 -15.44 19.66
C ILE A 215 4.93 -15.27 19.11
N THR A 216 3.93 -15.73 19.85
CA THR A 216 2.51 -15.51 19.53
C THR A 216 1.97 -14.46 20.49
N SER A 217 1.35 -13.42 19.96
CA SER A 217 0.73 -12.37 20.76
C SER A 217 -0.68 -12.07 20.27
N GLU A 218 -1.58 -11.75 21.20
CA GLU A 218 -2.97 -11.40 20.91
C GLU A 218 -3.30 -10.02 21.47
N ARG A 219 -3.89 -9.17 20.62
CA ARG A 219 -4.37 -7.83 20.96
C ARG A 219 -5.82 -7.69 20.51
N GLY A 220 -6.76 -7.74 21.45
CA GLY A 220 -8.18 -7.80 21.13
C GLY A 220 -8.49 -9.02 20.26
N THR A 221 -9.04 -8.82 19.06
CA THR A 221 -9.35 -9.88 18.09
C THR A 221 -8.18 -10.21 17.14
N GLN A 222 -7.10 -9.45 17.20
CA GLN A 222 -5.96 -9.62 16.31
C GLN A 222 -4.93 -10.56 16.92
N ARG A 223 -4.50 -11.55 16.14
CA ARG A 223 -3.44 -12.48 16.50
C ARG A 223 -2.21 -12.26 15.63
N PHE A 224 -1.06 -12.18 16.26
CA PHE A 224 0.25 -12.02 15.65
C PHE A 224 1.09 -13.25 15.93
N HIS A 225 1.94 -13.60 14.97
CA HIS A 225 2.89 -14.69 15.05
C HIS A 225 4.22 -14.22 14.46
N THR A 226 5.16 -13.90 15.34
CA THR A 226 6.48 -13.38 14.98
C THR A 226 7.49 -14.52 15.06
N VAL A 227 8.18 -14.78 13.95
CA VAL A 227 9.25 -15.79 13.90
C VAL A 227 10.58 -15.07 13.82
N VAL A 228 11.48 -15.39 14.74
CA VAL A 228 12.86 -14.91 14.79
C VAL A 228 13.77 -16.11 14.53
N ASP A 229 14.26 -16.18 13.30
CA ASP A 229 15.21 -17.18 12.83
C ASP A 229 16.41 -16.51 12.14
N GLU A 230 17.37 -17.31 11.68
CA GLU A 230 18.57 -16.79 11.00
C GLU A 230 18.21 -15.95 9.76
N HIS A 231 17.21 -16.38 8.99
CA HIS A 231 16.76 -15.66 7.80
C HIS A 231 16.22 -14.26 8.14
N PHE A 232 15.36 -14.16 9.16
CA PHE A 232 14.79 -12.91 9.62
C PHE A 232 15.87 -11.95 10.12
N LEU A 233 16.80 -12.44 10.95
CA LEU A 233 17.91 -11.67 11.51
C LEU A 233 18.83 -11.07 10.43
N HIS A 234 19.05 -11.80 9.33
CA HIS A 234 19.87 -11.33 8.21
C HIS A 234 19.07 -10.61 7.11
N SER A 235 17.74 -10.59 7.20
CA SER A 235 16.88 -9.97 6.20
C SER A 235 17.20 -8.49 5.99
N ALA A 236 17.13 -8.03 4.74
CA ALA A 236 17.32 -6.62 4.42
C ALA A 236 16.27 -5.73 5.11
N ARG A 237 15.06 -6.27 5.31
CA ARG A 237 13.96 -5.60 6.01
C ARG A 237 14.32 -5.33 7.48
N PHE A 238 14.73 -6.34 8.23
CA PHE A 238 15.08 -6.19 9.65
C PHE A 238 16.28 -5.25 9.82
N ARG A 239 17.32 -5.38 8.98
CA ARG A 239 18.45 -4.45 8.96
C ARG A 239 18.02 -3.01 8.71
N SER A 240 17.16 -2.77 7.73
CA SER A 240 16.62 -1.44 7.44
C SER A 240 15.86 -0.86 8.65
N ILE A 241 15.00 -1.66 9.29
CA ILE A 241 14.26 -1.26 10.50
C ILE A 241 15.22 -0.87 11.63
N LYS A 242 16.23 -1.71 11.91
CA LYS A 242 17.23 -1.46 12.96
C LYS A 242 17.98 -0.14 12.71
N GLU A 243 18.42 0.10 11.47
CA GLU A 243 19.12 1.34 11.11
C GLU A 243 18.22 2.59 11.17
N LEU A 244 16.97 2.50 10.68
CA LEU A 244 16.01 3.61 10.74
C LEU A 244 15.67 3.96 12.18
N ARG A 245 15.39 2.95 13.01
CA ARG A 245 15.12 3.14 14.43
C ARG A 245 16.32 3.76 15.13
N LYS A 246 17.54 3.27 14.89
CA LYS A 246 18.78 3.84 15.44
C LYS A 246 18.97 5.30 15.02
N LYS A 247 18.73 5.62 13.74
CA LYS A 247 18.78 7.01 13.24
C LYS A 247 17.80 7.91 13.99
N LEU A 248 16.56 7.48 14.19
CA LEU A 248 15.54 8.25 14.92
C LEU A 248 15.90 8.39 16.40
N ALA A 249 16.30 7.31 17.06
CA ALA A 249 16.71 7.31 18.47
C ALA A 249 17.94 8.19 18.74
N SER A 250 18.84 8.36 17.76
CA SER A 250 20.04 9.21 17.89
C SER A 250 19.73 10.70 18.07
N VAL A 251 18.50 11.13 17.75
CA VAL A 251 18.08 12.53 17.85
C VAL A 251 17.88 12.94 19.31
N GLY A 252 17.22 12.09 20.09
CA GLY A 252 16.95 12.29 21.51
C GLY A 252 15.83 11.37 22.02
N GLN A 253 15.64 11.34 23.34
CA GLN A 253 14.63 10.50 23.97
C GLN A 253 13.19 10.96 23.67
N LEU A 254 12.28 10.00 23.55
CA LEU A 254 10.83 10.19 23.52
C LEU A 254 10.32 10.56 24.94
N PRO A 255 9.17 11.24 25.09
CA PRO A 255 8.29 11.72 24.02
C PRO A 255 8.87 12.94 23.29
N TRP A 256 8.54 13.08 22.02
CA TRP A 256 8.84 14.28 21.23
C TRP A 256 7.59 15.14 21.08
N HIS A 257 7.76 16.41 20.77
CA HIS A 257 6.66 17.36 20.55
C HIS A 257 6.84 18.06 19.21
N ILE A 258 5.81 18.06 18.38
CA ILE A 258 5.74 18.91 17.20
C ILE A 258 5.12 20.24 17.61
N GLU A 259 5.84 21.33 17.34
CA GLU A 259 5.34 22.71 17.44
C GLU A 259 4.96 23.22 16.05
N LEU A 260 3.68 23.57 15.87
CA LEU A 260 3.19 24.29 14.70
C LEU A 260 2.11 25.30 15.11
N ASP A 261 2.30 26.58 14.79
CA ASP A 261 1.30 27.64 15.02
C ASP A 261 0.73 27.64 16.46
N GLY A 262 1.56 27.34 17.46
CA GLY A 262 1.17 27.26 18.88
C GLY A 262 0.47 25.96 19.31
N ARG A 263 0.27 25.00 18.40
CA ARG A 263 -0.19 23.64 18.74
C ARG A 263 1.00 22.76 19.07
N LEU A 264 0.85 21.98 20.12
CA LEU A 264 1.80 20.95 20.55
C LEU A 264 1.18 19.57 20.31
N VAL A 265 1.84 18.75 19.50
CA VAL A 265 1.45 17.35 19.27
C VAL A 265 2.52 16.45 19.86
N GLU A 266 2.17 15.69 20.90
CA GLU A 266 3.05 14.73 21.55
C GLU A 266 3.20 13.45 20.71
N ILE A 267 4.42 12.94 20.61
CA ILE A 267 4.80 11.73 19.91
C ILE A 267 5.44 10.80 20.92
N ARG A 268 4.86 9.62 21.12
CA ARG A 268 5.38 8.62 22.07
C ARG A 268 6.14 7.50 21.37
N ARG A 269 5.96 7.34 20.06
CA ARG A 269 6.56 6.26 19.28
C ARG A 269 7.09 6.78 17.95
N PHE A 270 8.24 6.29 17.51
CA PHE A 270 8.91 6.82 16.31
C PHE A 270 8.09 6.67 15.03
N GLN A 271 7.33 5.58 14.90
CA GLN A 271 6.45 5.32 13.76
C GLN A 271 5.27 6.30 13.67
N GLU A 272 4.94 7.01 14.75
CA GLU A 272 3.88 8.04 14.74
C GLU A 272 4.38 9.37 14.17
N LEU A 273 5.70 9.60 14.10
CA LEU A 273 6.27 10.89 13.72
C LEU A 273 5.80 11.35 12.35
N ALA A 274 5.82 10.46 11.35
CA ALA A 274 5.48 10.81 9.98
C ALA A 274 4.00 11.21 9.86
N THR A 275 3.10 10.38 10.39
CA THR A 275 1.66 10.66 10.41
C THR A 275 1.33 11.92 11.24
N SER A 276 1.99 12.14 12.38
CA SER A 276 1.80 13.36 13.19
C SER A 276 2.28 14.64 12.49
N ILE A 277 3.40 14.60 11.77
CA ILE A 277 3.88 15.71 10.94
C ILE A 277 2.89 15.98 9.79
N ALA A 278 2.48 14.93 9.07
CA ALA A 278 1.54 15.06 7.96
C ALA A 278 0.21 15.68 8.40
N ASN A 279 -0.36 15.19 9.51
CA ASN A 279 -1.60 15.71 10.08
C ASN A 279 -1.47 17.17 10.54
N SER A 280 -0.34 17.53 11.15
CA SER A 280 -0.06 18.92 11.55
C SER A 280 -0.03 19.85 10.33
N CYS A 281 0.59 19.41 9.23
CA CYS A 281 0.68 20.21 8.01
C CYS A 281 -0.65 20.31 7.23
N ARG A 282 -1.55 19.33 7.36
CA ARG A 282 -2.86 19.31 6.66
C ARG A 282 -3.81 20.43 7.12
N GLY A 283 -3.68 20.91 8.37
CA GLY A 283 -4.70 21.71 9.06
C GLY A 283 -5.17 23.03 8.43
N LYS A 284 -4.56 23.48 7.32
CA LYS A 284 -4.94 24.69 6.57
C LYS A 284 -5.40 24.41 5.13
N VAL A 285 -5.37 23.17 4.67
CA VAL A 285 -5.59 22.82 3.27
C VAL A 285 -7.00 22.26 3.08
N VAL A 286 -7.79 22.93 2.23
CA VAL A 286 -9.10 22.40 1.81
C VAL A 286 -8.86 21.32 0.76
N VAL A 287 -9.24 20.09 1.09
CA VAL A 287 -9.07 18.90 0.24
C VAL A 287 -10.43 18.39 -0.19
N GLN A 288 -10.60 18.16 -1.49
CA GLN A 288 -11.72 17.43 -2.08
C GLN A 288 -11.19 16.09 -2.57
N ARG A 289 -11.84 14.99 -2.19
CA ARG A 289 -11.59 13.66 -2.74
C ARG A 289 -12.55 13.43 -3.90
N TYR A 290 -12.03 12.94 -5.02
CA TYR A 290 -12.84 12.50 -6.15
C TYR A 290 -13.25 11.05 -5.95
N LYS A 291 -14.55 10.75 -5.94
CA LYS A 291 -15.07 9.38 -5.91
C LYS A 291 -15.41 8.85 -7.31
N GLY A 292 -15.74 9.76 -8.23
CA GLY A 292 -16.00 9.45 -9.64
C GLY A 292 -15.56 10.57 -10.58
N LEU A 293 -15.41 10.23 -11.85
CA LEU A 293 -15.04 11.16 -12.93
C LEU A 293 -16.11 12.25 -13.11
N GLY A 294 -17.38 11.93 -12.84
CA GLY A 294 -18.50 12.87 -12.93
C GLY A 294 -18.49 14.00 -11.89
N GLU A 295 -17.64 13.91 -10.85
CA GLU A 295 -17.43 14.99 -9.88
C GLU A 295 -16.49 16.09 -10.40
N MET A 296 -15.87 15.86 -11.56
CA MET A 296 -14.99 16.81 -12.23
C MET A 296 -15.76 17.57 -13.31
N ASN A 297 -15.61 18.89 -13.34
CA ASN A 297 -16.11 19.67 -14.46
C ASN A 297 -15.32 19.35 -15.75
N PRO A 298 -15.87 19.56 -16.96
CA PRO A 298 -15.22 19.19 -18.22
C PRO A 298 -13.78 19.73 -18.39
N GLU A 299 -13.54 20.97 -17.99
CA GLU A 299 -12.20 21.59 -18.04
C GLU A 299 -11.20 20.92 -17.08
N GLN A 300 -11.69 20.48 -15.92
CA GLN A 300 -10.88 19.76 -14.94
C GLN A 300 -10.54 18.38 -15.49
N LEU A 301 -11.54 17.62 -15.95
CA LEU A 301 -11.33 16.30 -16.53
C LEU A 301 -10.35 16.35 -17.71
N TRP A 302 -10.48 17.38 -18.56
CA TRP A 302 -9.55 17.61 -19.65
C TRP A 302 -8.12 17.82 -19.15
N SER A 303 -7.92 18.83 -18.30
CA SER A 303 -6.59 19.25 -17.84
C SER A 303 -5.88 18.23 -16.94
N THR A 304 -6.62 17.37 -16.24
CA THR A 304 -6.03 16.38 -15.33
C THR A 304 -5.84 15.01 -15.97
N THR A 305 -6.78 14.59 -16.84
CA THR A 305 -6.89 13.17 -17.23
C THR A 305 -6.80 12.96 -18.73
N MET A 306 -7.15 13.96 -19.56
CA MET A 306 -7.19 13.80 -21.03
C MET A 306 -6.05 14.50 -21.77
N ASP A 307 -5.55 15.63 -21.25
CA ASP A 307 -4.49 16.42 -21.88
C ASP A 307 -3.21 15.58 -22.06
N PRO A 308 -2.73 15.37 -23.29
CA PRO A 308 -1.51 14.61 -23.56
C PRO A 308 -0.26 15.08 -22.81
N LYS A 309 -0.22 16.34 -22.35
CA LYS A 309 0.92 16.91 -21.62
C LYS A 309 0.93 16.59 -20.12
N SER A 310 -0.24 16.42 -19.50
CA SER A 310 -0.38 16.24 -18.04
C SER A 310 -0.91 14.87 -17.65
N ARG A 311 -1.61 14.17 -18.55
CA ARG A 311 -2.25 12.90 -18.24
C ARG A 311 -1.24 11.83 -17.84
N THR A 312 -1.63 11.02 -16.86
CA THR A 312 -0.94 9.79 -16.52
C THR A 312 -1.71 8.60 -17.06
N LEU A 313 -1.01 7.70 -17.75
CA LEU A 313 -1.57 6.47 -18.29
C LEU A 313 -0.78 5.27 -17.76
N LEU A 314 -1.50 4.23 -17.34
CA LEU A 314 -0.92 2.93 -17.04
C LEU A 314 -1.03 2.04 -18.28
N ARG A 315 0.10 1.56 -18.81
CA ARG A 315 0.09 0.61 -19.93
C ARG A 315 -0.22 -0.80 -19.41
N VAL A 316 -1.18 -1.48 -20.04
CA VAL A 316 -1.59 -2.85 -19.66
C VAL A 316 -0.58 -3.87 -20.20
N ARG A 317 -0.21 -4.86 -19.38
CA ARG A 317 0.61 -6.02 -19.78
C ARG A 317 -0.13 -7.34 -19.55
N ILE A 318 0.33 -8.41 -20.20
CA ILE A 318 -0.31 -9.74 -20.10
C ILE A 318 -0.16 -10.33 -18.69
N GLU A 319 0.97 -10.09 -18.01
CA GLU A 319 1.19 -10.53 -16.63
C GLU A 319 0.08 -10.01 -15.69
N ASP A 320 -0.30 -8.74 -15.84
CA ASP A 320 -1.34 -8.08 -15.03
C ASP A 320 -2.73 -8.73 -15.23
N LEU A 321 -2.96 -9.40 -16.38
CA LEU A 321 -4.25 -9.99 -16.74
C LEU A 321 -4.44 -11.42 -16.20
N VAL A 322 -3.35 -12.15 -15.96
CA VAL A 322 -3.43 -13.47 -15.30
C VAL A 322 -3.92 -13.30 -13.86
N GLU A 323 -3.40 -12.30 -13.15
CA GLU A 323 -3.90 -11.94 -11.81
C GLU A 323 -5.36 -11.47 -11.87
N ALA A 324 -5.73 -10.67 -12.88
CA ALA A 324 -7.10 -10.18 -13.04
C ALA A 324 -8.10 -11.30 -13.37
N ASP A 325 -7.74 -12.29 -14.20
CA ASP A 325 -8.57 -13.46 -14.54
C ASP A 325 -8.79 -14.34 -13.30
N GLN A 326 -7.76 -14.56 -12.48
CA GLN A 326 -7.89 -15.27 -11.20
C GLN A 326 -8.86 -14.56 -10.23
N ILE A 327 -8.71 -13.24 -10.08
CA ILE A 327 -9.64 -12.42 -9.27
C ILE A 327 -11.07 -12.53 -9.82
N PHE A 328 -11.23 -12.52 -11.15
CA PHE A 328 -12.54 -12.60 -11.79
C PHE A 328 -13.19 -13.97 -11.63
N SER A 329 -12.47 -15.06 -11.81
CA SER A 329 -13.00 -16.42 -11.57
C SER A 329 -13.43 -16.62 -10.11
N VAL A 330 -12.74 -15.99 -9.15
CA VAL A 330 -13.15 -16.01 -7.73
C VAL A 330 -14.38 -15.14 -7.46
N LEU A 331 -14.42 -13.91 -8.00
CA LEU A 331 -15.53 -12.98 -7.76
C LEU A 331 -16.81 -13.36 -8.54
N MET A 332 -16.69 -14.01 -9.69
CA MET A 332 -17.80 -14.36 -10.59
C MET A 332 -18.06 -15.87 -10.68
N GLY A 333 -17.27 -16.69 -10.00
CA GLY A 333 -17.50 -18.13 -9.84
C GLY A 333 -18.80 -18.42 -9.10
N ASP A 334 -19.38 -19.61 -9.32
CA ASP A 334 -20.68 -19.98 -8.74
C ASP A 334 -20.58 -20.32 -7.24
N SER A 335 -19.36 -20.47 -6.72
CA SER A 335 -19.07 -20.75 -5.32
C SER A 335 -19.10 -19.47 -4.48
N VAL A 336 -20.01 -19.43 -3.49
CA VAL A 336 -20.21 -18.29 -2.59
C VAL A 336 -19.05 -18.14 -1.59
N GLU A 337 -18.52 -19.25 -1.06
CA GLU A 337 -17.42 -19.27 -0.09
C GLU A 337 -16.14 -18.58 -0.56
N PRO A 338 -15.54 -18.91 -1.71
CA PRO A 338 -14.33 -18.24 -2.21
C PRO A 338 -14.52 -16.74 -2.44
N ARG A 339 -15.72 -16.34 -2.92
CA ARG A 339 -16.09 -14.95 -3.10
C ARG A 339 -16.17 -14.22 -1.76
N ARG A 340 -16.79 -14.84 -0.75
CA ARG A 340 -16.92 -14.28 0.59
C ARG A 340 -15.56 -14.16 1.29
N GLU A 341 -14.71 -15.17 1.17
CA GLU A 341 -13.35 -15.16 1.72
C GLU A 341 -12.46 -14.12 1.03
N PHE A 342 -12.57 -13.97 -0.29
CA PHE A 342 -11.90 -12.91 -1.04
C PHE A 342 -12.37 -11.52 -0.60
N ILE A 343 -13.69 -11.30 -0.46
CA ILE A 343 -14.25 -10.04 0.04
C ILE A 343 -13.79 -9.77 1.47
N GLN A 344 -13.79 -10.76 2.37
CA GLN A 344 -13.37 -10.58 3.76
C GLN A 344 -11.87 -10.31 3.90
N THR A 345 -11.04 -11.04 3.13
CA THR A 345 -9.58 -10.88 3.15
C THR A 345 -9.15 -9.55 2.53
N ASN A 346 -9.85 -9.10 1.48
CA ASN A 346 -9.53 -7.84 0.80
C ASN A 346 -10.29 -6.62 1.37
N ALA A 347 -11.40 -6.81 2.08
CA ALA A 347 -12.11 -5.71 2.78
C ALA A 347 -11.20 -5.05 3.84
N MET A 348 -10.28 -5.79 4.44
CA MET A 348 -9.27 -5.26 5.35
C MET A 348 -8.20 -4.41 4.62
N ASN A 349 -7.97 -4.65 3.32
CA ASN A 349 -7.10 -3.82 2.46
C ASN A 349 -7.84 -2.59 1.90
N VAL A 350 -9.18 -2.58 1.97
CA VAL A 350 -10.03 -1.42 1.68
C VAL A 350 -10.18 -0.62 2.97
N THR A 351 -9.10 -0.01 3.43
CA THR A 351 -9.13 0.97 4.53
C THR A 351 -9.48 2.38 4.04
N ASN A 352 -10.09 2.49 2.85
CA ASN A 352 -10.40 3.76 2.20
C ASN A 352 -11.72 3.70 1.39
N LEU A 353 -12.69 2.91 1.86
CA LEU A 353 -14.12 3.10 1.54
C LEU A 353 -14.87 3.28 2.85
N ASP A 354 -14.82 4.50 3.38
CA ASP A 354 -15.88 5.00 4.25
C ASP A 354 -16.66 6.09 3.51
N ILE A 355 -17.98 6.04 3.74
CA ILE A 355 -19.08 6.82 3.16
C ILE A 355 -18.83 8.32 3.24
#